data_AF-A0A7C5TEQ1-F1
#
_entry.id   AF-A0A7C5TEQ1-F1
#
_cell.length_a   1.000
_cell.length_b   1.000
_cell.length_c   1.000
_cell.angle_alpha   90.00
_cell.angle_beta   90.00
_cell.angle_gamma   90.00
#
_symmetry.space_group_name_H-M   'P 1'
#
loop_
_entity.id
_entity.type
_entity.pdbx_description
1 polymer ?
#
loop_
_entity_poly.entity_id
_entity_poly.type
_entity_poly.pdbx_seq_one_letter_code
_entity_poly.pdbx_strand_id
1 'polypeptide(L)'
;MHPLNFVFGELARGCRQCLLGTKSVLFITGLCPLNCFYCPVSRERFGRDVMFINDRPVIRFPDDIIDELDRAGSNGLAISG
;
A
#
# COMPACT_ATOMS: atom_id res chain seq x y z
N MET A 1 26.70 -9.87 -7.19
CA MET A 1 25.36 -9.59 -6.66
C MET A 1 24.34 -10.00 -7.72
N HIS A 2 23.54 -11.03 -7.46
CA HIS A 2 22.52 -11.51 -8.40
C HIS A 2 21.28 -10.60 -8.33
N PRO A 3 20.79 -10.03 -9.43
CA PRO A 3 19.58 -9.22 -9.40
C PRO A 3 18.36 -10.15 -9.31
N LEU A 4 17.64 -10.13 -8.18
CA LEU A 4 16.45 -10.94 -7.92
C LEU A 4 15.17 -10.48 -8.66
N ASN A 5 15.28 -9.54 -9.59
CA ASN A 5 14.14 -8.94 -10.28
C ASN A 5 14.22 -9.24 -11.78
N PHE A 6 13.83 -10.45 -12.18
CA PHE A 6 13.74 -10.83 -13.60
C PHE A 6 12.52 -10.14 -14.22
N VAL A 7 12.75 -9.31 -15.23
CA VAL A 7 11.69 -8.57 -15.95
C VAL A 7 11.85 -8.89 -17.43
N PHE A 8 10.77 -9.36 -18.06
CA PHE A 8 10.69 -9.46 -19.52
C PHE A 8 10.16 -8.13 -20.07
N GLY A 9 11.02 -7.37 -20.75
CA GLY A 9 10.69 -6.03 -21.25
C GLY A 9 10.95 -4.93 -20.22
N GLU A 10 10.14 -3.87 -20.22
CA GLU A 10 10.29 -2.74 -19.29
C GLU A 10 9.52 -2.96 -17.99
N LEU A 11 10.11 -2.55 -16.86
CA LEU A 11 9.43 -2.49 -15.57
C LEU A 11 8.22 -1.58 -15.65
N ALA A 12 7.04 -2.04 -15.22
CA ALA A 12 5.86 -1.18 -15.08
C ALA A 12 6.18 0.04 -14.20
N ARG A 13 5.54 1.19 -14.48
CA ARG A 13 5.78 2.46 -13.77
C ARG A 13 5.71 2.31 -12.25
N GLY A 14 4.71 1.60 -11.74
CA GLY A 14 4.56 1.35 -10.31
C GLY A 14 5.70 0.53 -9.71
N CYS A 15 6.25 -0.44 -10.45
CA CYS A 15 7.41 -1.22 -10.01
C CYS A 15 8.68 -0.35 -9.97
N ARG A 16 8.86 0.53 -10.96
CA ARG A 16 9.96 1.52 -10.93
C ARG A 16 9.86 2.44 -9.71
N GLN A 17 8.67 2.96 -9.41
CA GLN A 17 8.47 3.81 -8.24
C GLN A 17 8.69 3.06 -6.92
N CYS A 18 8.29 1.79 -6.85
CA CYS A 18 8.58 0.92 -5.70
C CYS A 18 10.09 0.75 -5.49
N LEU A 19 10.84 0.44 -6.55
CA LEU A 19 12.31 0.28 -6.47
C LEU A 19 13.01 1.58 -6.05
N LEU A 20 12.45 2.74 -6.40
CA LEU A 20 12.96 4.04 -5.98
C LEU A 20 12.52 4.46 -4.57
N GLY A 21 11.65 3.68 -3.91
CA GLY A 21 11.07 4.03 -2.61
C GLY A 21 10.07 5.19 -2.67
N THR A 22 9.55 5.52 -3.85
CA THR A 22 8.62 6.66 -4.06
C THR A 22 7.17 6.21 -4.26
N LYS A 23 6.87 4.94 -3.99
CA LYS A 23 5.52 4.38 -4.05
C LYS A 23 5.00 4.09 -2.65
N SER A 24 4.07 4.92 -2.19
CA SER A 24 3.35 4.67 -0.94
C SER A 24 2.23 3.65 -1.12
N VAL A 25 1.73 3.12 -0.01
CA VAL A 25 0.65 2.12 0.02
C VAL A 25 -0.46 2.60 0.95
N LEU A 26 -1.65 2.81 0.41
CA LEU A 26 -2.88 3.14 1.13
C LEU A 26 -3.78 1.90 1.23
N PHE A 27 -4.04 1.45 2.45
CA PHE A 27 -5.06 0.46 2.76
C PHE A 27 -6.33 1.19 3.20
N ILE A 28 -7.43 1.06 2.46
CA ILE A 28 -8.64 1.89 2.64
C ILE A 28 -9.57 1.42 3.75
N THR A 29 -9.81 0.11 3.87
CA THR A 29 -10.68 -0.52 4.86
C THR A 29 -10.49 -2.02 4.79
N GLY A 30 -10.72 -2.76 5.89
CA GLY A 30 -10.74 -4.23 5.87
C GLY A 30 -12.14 -4.82 5.90
N LEU A 31 -13.18 -4.01 5.70
CA LEU A 31 -14.56 -4.46 5.61
C LEU A 31 -14.77 -5.29 4.34
N CYS A 32 -14.72 -6.61 4.49
CA CYS A 32 -14.98 -7.57 3.42
C CYS A 32 -15.96 -8.65 3.92
N PRO A 33 -17.07 -8.93 3.21
CA PRO A 33 -18.05 -9.94 3.63
C PRO A 33 -17.61 -11.37 3.33
N LEU A 34 -16.45 -11.57 2.68
CA LEU A 34 -15.96 -12.86 2.24
C LEU A 34 -14.97 -13.45 3.26
N ASN A 35 -14.96 -14.77 3.40
CA ASN A 35 -14.00 -15.51 4.22
C ASN A 35 -13.10 -16.39 3.33
N CYS A 36 -12.31 -15.74 2.47
CA CYS A 36 -11.43 -16.43 1.51
C CYS A 36 -10.32 -17.21 2.24
N PHE A 37 -10.07 -18.46 1.86
CA PHE A 37 -8.98 -19.26 2.42
C PHE A 37 -7.57 -18.65 2.21
N TYR A 38 -7.45 -17.75 1.22
CA TYR A 38 -6.21 -17.07 0.84
C TYR A 38 -6.23 -15.57 1.17
N CYS A 39 -7.15 -15.10 2.02
CA CYS A 39 -7.31 -13.66 2.27
C CYS A 39 -5.95 -13.02 2.65
N PRO A 40 -5.45 -12.05 1.87
CA PRO A 40 -4.16 -11.43 2.12
C PRO A 40 -4.20 -10.36 3.21
N VAL A 41 -5.41 -9.97 3.64
CA VAL A 41 -5.61 -8.96 4.69
C VAL A 41 -5.25 -9.57 6.05
N SER A 42 -4.42 -8.87 6.83
CA SER A 42 -4.04 -9.34 8.16
C SER A 42 -5.26 -9.44 9.08
N ARG A 43 -5.20 -10.33 10.07
CA ARG A 43 -6.28 -10.51 11.07
C ARG A 43 -6.58 -9.23 11.86
N GLU A 44 -5.62 -8.33 11.96
CA GLU A 44 -5.76 -7.05 12.66
C GLU A 44 -6.54 -6.01 11.86
N ARG A 45 -6.63 -6.20 10.54
CA ARG A 45 -7.33 -5.30 9.60
C ARG A 45 -8.64 -5.91 9.10
N PHE A 46 -8.68 -7.23 8.89
CA PHE A 46 -9.84 -7.94 8.34
C PHE A 46 -11.09 -7.76 9.21
N GLY A 47 -12.22 -7.43 8.57
CA GLY A 47 -13.50 -7.21 9.22
C GLY A 47 -13.56 -5.91 10.05
N ARG A 48 -12.57 -5.03 9.93
CA ARG A 48 -12.51 -3.76 10.66
C ARG A 48 -12.49 -2.58 9.70
N ASP A 49 -13.20 -1.53 10.09
CA ASP A 49 -13.15 -0.26 9.36
C ASP A 49 -11.96 0.56 9.82
N VAL A 50 -10.78 0.24 9.26
CA VAL A 50 -9.50 0.84 9.63
C VAL A 50 -8.70 1.16 8.36
N MET A 51 -8.04 2.31 8.36
CA MET A 51 -7.27 2.81 7.23
C MET A 51 -5.80 3.01 7.61
N PHE A 52 -4.90 2.71 6.68
CA PHE A 52 -3.44 2.84 6.89
C PHE A 52 -2.75 3.42 5.67
N ILE A 53 -1.76 4.29 5.89
CA ILE A 53 -0.83 4.77 4.86
C ILE A 53 0.59 4.37 5.27
N ASN A 54 1.28 3.58 4.45
CA ASN A 54 2.61 3.02 4.78
C ASN A 54 2.66 2.35 6.17
N ASP A 55 1.66 1.54 6.50
CA ASP A 55 1.46 0.89 7.81
C ASP A 55 1.23 1.83 9.01
N ARG A 56 1.19 3.15 8.80
CA ARG A 56 0.77 4.14 9.79
C ARG A 56 -0.77 4.26 9.81
N PRO A 57 -1.43 4.14 10.97
CA PRO A 57 -2.88 4.34 11.07
C PRO A 57 -3.29 5.75 10.63
N VAL A 58 -4.36 5.85 9.85
CA VAL A 58 -5.00 7.12 9.50
C VAL A 58 -6.06 7.41 10.55
N ILE A 59 -5.85 8.44 11.38
CA ILE A 59 -6.78 8.86 12.43
C ILE A 59 -7.60 10.07 11.95
N ARG A 60 -6.99 10.96 11.15
CA ARG A 60 -7.63 12.13 10.56
C ARG A 60 -7.57 12.05 9.04
N PHE A 61 -8.70 11.75 8.43
CA PHE A 61 -8.85 11.73 6.99
C PHE A 61 -9.22 13.13 6.45
N PRO A 62 -8.59 13.63 5.37
CA PRO A 62 -7.48 13.03 4.61
C PRO A 62 -6.08 13.45 5.08
N ASP A 63 -5.99 14.33 6.08
CA ASP A 63 -4.75 15.02 6.48
C ASP A 63 -3.57 14.09 6.75
N ASP A 64 -3.77 12.97 7.48
CA ASP A 64 -2.68 12.06 7.81
C ASP A 64 -2.11 11.36 6.57
N ILE A 65 -2.95 11.14 5.54
CA ILE A 65 -2.51 10.59 4.25
C ILE A 65 -1.66 11.61 3.53
N ILE A 66 -2.12 12.87 3.47
CA ILE A 66 -1.41 13.93 2.78
C ILE A 66 -0.06 14.21 3.44
N ASP A 67 -0.02 14.28 4.78
CA ASP A 67 1.23 14.42 5.56
C ASP A 67 2.20 13.28 5.25
N GLU A 68 1.73 12.04 5.25
CA GLU A 68 2.59 10.89 4.98
C GLU A 68 3.08 10.85 3.51
N LEU A 69 2.22 11.22 2.54
CA LEU A 69 2.60 11.27 1.13
C LEU A 69 3.71 12.29 0.89
N ASP A 70 3.61 13.47 1.50
CA ASP A 70 4.61 14.54 1.41
C ASP A 70 5.91 14.14 2.10
N ARG A 71 5.83 13.62 3.34
CA ARG A 71 6.97 13.09 4.10
C ARG A 71 7.74 12.01 3.35
N ALA A 72 7.04 11.10 2.68
CA ALA A 72 7.63 10.00 1.94
C ALA A 72 8.13 10.41 0.54
N GLY A 73 7.89 11.65 0.09
CA GLY A 73 8.23 12.08 -1.28
C GLY A 73 7.52 11.23 -2.34
N SER A 74 6.25 10.90 -2.08
CA SER A 74 5.52 9.91 -2.87
C SER A 74 5.22 10.42 -4.28
N ASN A 75 5.59 9.62 -5.28
CA ASN A 75 5.25 9.85 -6.70
C ASN A 75 4.29 8.78 -7.23
N GLY A 76 4.00 7.75 -6.44
CA GLY A 76 3.03 6.70 -6.73
C GLY A 76 2.29 6.26 -5.48
N LEU A 77 1.10 5.71 -5.67
CA LEU A 77 0.26 5.16 -4.61
C LEU A 77 -0.32 3.82 -5.05
N ALA A 78 -0.07 2.76 -4.29
CA ALA A 78 -0.92 1.56 -4.35
C ALA A 78 -2.11 1.76 -3.43
N ILE A 79 -3.29 1.35 -3.89
CA ILE A 79 -4.52 1.37 -3.09
C ILE A 79 -4.97 -0.09 -2.95
N SER A 80 -5.23 -0.52 -1.71
CA SER A 80 -5.76 -1.84 -1.36
C SER A 80 -6.82 -1.73 -0.27
N GLY A 81 -7.55 -2.80 0.01
CA GLY A 81 -8.58 -2.91 1.06
C GLY A 81 -9.00 -4.36 1.19
#